data_AF-A0A1C6H1H9-F1
#
_entry.id   AF-A0A1C6H1H9-F1
#
_cell.length_a   1.000
_cell.length_b   1.000
_cell.length_c   1.000
_cell.angle_alpha   90.00
_cell.angle_beta   90.00
_cell.angle_gamma   90.00
#
_symmetry.space_group_name_H-M   'P 1'
#
loop_
_entity.id
_entity.type
_entity.pdbx_description
1 polymer ?
#
loop_
_entity_poly.entity_id
_entity_poly.type
_entity_poly.pdbx_seq_one_letter_code
_entity_poly.pdbx_strand_id
1 'polypeptide(L)'
;MVRNCRLKVECWISGHREAAERIITMKLGYLEFVEVLRKQLLNALHLQEQQIFFKKKAIDNKDRLFVEAFENSSGKQLCGIDVKDLYERCMEGSSMESILYSVQEEIEKLKMVSMLEGKMTPDSYQKIKKYLFVKPLNKKEHSLEMEDAVHEDVGDIACVLYMMLSNTNGYFTDIKIKNQHLEQWEMTKEAVMEEALKNTCQMAPPLICTNDENKWGGSFMENGAFCLSKSDKVMGVRLSTNTKEYGAISVFYPGVLQRLAQLMGSDLYILFTSGNESTIYSANESNLEDIKTELNEMVIEYRNAMVFKCRNGMVFEEKLLSEELYYYSRIEDKISVYMEKVKVNFTTVNLKEVH
;
A
#
# COMPACT_ATOMS: atom_id res chain seq x y z
N MET A 1 -33.67 29.98 35.60
CA MET A 1 -32.88 30.92 34.77
C MET A 1 -31.35 30.78 34.87
N VAL A 2 -30.79 29.89 35.71
CA VAL A 2 -29.32 29.84 35.97
C VAL A 2 -28.55 28.84 35.09
N ARG A 3 -29.22 27.87 34.43
CA ARG A 3 -28.53 26.87 33.57
C ARG A 3 -28.08 27.39 32.20
N ASN A 4 -28.74 28.40 31.63
CA ASN A 4 -28.38 28.94 30.31
C ASN A 4 -27.14 29.86 30.31
N CYS A 5 -26.72 30.37 31.48
CA CYS A 5 -25.52 31.19 31.55
C CYS A 5 -24.23 30.36 31.56
N ARG A 6 -24.23 29.15 32.14
CA ARG A 6 -23.03 28.29 32.16
C ARG A 6 -22.65 27.77 30.78
N LEU A 7 -23.62 27.29 30.00
CA LEU A 7 -23.40 26.84 28.62
C LEU A 7 -22.92 27.97 27.71
N LYS A 8 -23.44 29.19 27.88
CA LYS A 8 -22.97 30.36 27.13
C LYS A 8 -21.54 30.74 27.49
N VAL A 9 -21.15 30.65 28.76
CA VAL A 9 -19.78 30.95 29.21
C VAL A 9 -18.80 29.88 28.75
N GLU A 10 -19.17 28.60 28.78
CA GLU A 10 -18.32 27.51 28.25
C GLU A 10 -18.14 27.60 26.73
N CYS A 11 -19.19 27.92 25.97
CA CYS A 11 -19.10 28.14 24.52
C CYS A 11 -18.28 29.41 24.17
N TRP A 12 -18.37 30.45 25.01
CA TRP A 12 -17.55 31.66 24.85
C TRP A 12 -16.08 31.40 25.15
N ILE A 13 -15.78 30.63 26.21
CA ILE A 13 -14.40 30.27 26.57
C ILE A 13 -13.81 29.31 25.53
N SER A 14 -14.56 28.34 25.02
CA SER A 14 -14.06 27.45 23.94
C SER A 14 -13.87 28.21 22.63
N GLY A 15 -14.80 29.10 22.27
CA GLY A 15 -14.69 29.94 21.09
C GLY A 15 -13.53 30.95 21.18
N HIS A 16 -13.22 31.46 22.37
CA HIS A 16 -12.03 32.28 22.61
C HIS A 16 -10.73 31.46 22.63
N ARG A 17 -10.78 30.17 22.99
CA ARG A 17 -9.61 29.29 22.94
C ARG A 17 -9.30 28.83 21.52
N GLU A 18 -10.32 28.46 20.74
CA GLU A 18 -10.19 28.20 19.30
C GLU A 18 -9.83 29.48 18.51
N ALA A 19 -10.40 30.63 18.88
CA ALA A 19 -10.00 31.91 18.29
C ALA A 19 -8.59 32.33 18.75
N ALA A 20 -8.17 32.06 19.99
CA ALA A 20 -6.81 32.33 20.45
C ALA A 20 -5.81 31.36 19.81
N GLU A 21 -6.16 30.09 19.58
CA GLU A 21 -5.36 29.14 18.80
C GLU A 21 -5.30 29.58 17.33
N ARG A 22 -6.42 30.00 16.72
CA ARG A 22 -6.46 30.58 15.36
C ARG A 22 -5.77 31.95 15.25
N ILE A 23 -5.69 32.74 16.32
CA ILE A 23 -5.01 34.05 16.36
C ILE A 23 -3.52 33.88 16.70
N ILE A 24 -3.12 32.88 17.47
CA ILE A 24 -1.70 32.45 17.57
C ILE A 24 -1.22 31.90 16.22
N THR A 25 -2.15 31.38 15.40
CA THR A 25 -1.90 31.02 13.99
C THR A 25 -1.76 32.26 13.08
N MET A 26 -2.06 33.49 13.55
CA MET A 26 -1.77 34.72 12.79
C MET A 26 -0.29 35.14 12.97
N LYS A 27 0.52 34.71 12.00
CA LYS A 27 1.87 35.18 11.67
C LYS A 27 2.93 34.96 12.75
N LEU A 28 3.15 33.70 13.13
CA LEU A 28 4.51 33.31 13.47
C LEU A 28 5.39 33.70 12.27
N GLY A 29 6.33 34.63 12.46
CA GLY A 29 7.34 34.88 11.45
C GLY A 29 8.08 33.57 11.16
N TYR A 30 8.58 33.35 9.94
CA TYR A 30 9.24 32.09 9.56
C TYR A 30 10.25 31.58 10.61
N LEU A 31 11.06 32.47 11.19
CA LEU A 31 12.02 32.13 12.26
C LEU A 31 11.36 31.74 13.58
N GLU A 32 10.25 32.39 13.93
CA GLU A 32 9.50 32.08 15.15
C GLU A 32 8.82 30.70 15.01
N PHE A 33 8.29 30.39 13.82
CA PHE A 33 7.81 29.04 13.48
C PHE A 33 8.90 27.99 13.66
N VAL A 34 10.10 28.25 13.13
CA VAL A 34 11.26 27.34 13.28
C VAL A 34 11.58 27.10 14.75
N GLU A 35 11.60 28.15 15.58
CA GLU A 35 11.88 28.03 17.01
C GLU A 35 10.79 27.27 17.78
N VAL A 36 9.52 27.50 17.46
CA VAL A 36 8.40 26.75 18.07
C VAL A 36 8.48 25.27 17.69
N LEU A 37 8.66 24.96 16.40
CA LEU A 37 8.81 23.59 15.90
C LEU A 37 10.00 22.89 16.58
N ARG A 38 11.15 23.58 16.66
CA ARG A 38 12.36 23.08 17.31
C ARG A 38 12.12 22.71 18.78
N LYS A 39 11.51 23.61 19.56
CA LYS A 39 11.20 23.37 20.98
C LYS A 39 10.22 22.23 21.19
N GLN A 40 9.20 22.13 20.33
CA GLN A 40 8.24 21.04 20.41
C GLN A 40 8.89 19.69 20.09
N LEU A 41 9.75 19.63 19.06
CA LEU A 41 10.50 18.41 18.73
C LEU A 41 11.48 18.00 19.83
N LEU A 42 12.17 18.94 20.49
CA LEU A 42 13.03 18.66 21.65
C LEU A 42 12.26 17.88 22.73
N ASN A 43 11.08 18.41 23.10
CA ASN A 43 10.25 17.81 24.13
C ASN A 43 9.69 16.46 23.68
N ALA A 44 9.18 16.39 22.45
CA ALA A 44 8.45 15.23 21.96
C ALA A 44 9.36 14.05 21.61
N LEU A 45 10.63 14.29 21.30
CA LEU A 45 11.65 13.26 21.03
C LEU A 45 12.62 13.03 22.21
N HIS A 46 12.43 13.75 23.33
CA HIS A 46 13.31 13.73 24.51
C HIS A 46 14.78 14.00 24.16
N LEU A 47 15.03 14.99 23.31
CA LEU A 47 16.37 15.37 22.83
C LEU A 47 16.95 16.52 23.67
N GLN A 48 18.28 16.61 23.70
CA GLN A 48 19.00 17.76 24.27
C GLN A 48 19.09 18.91 23.26
N GLU A 49 19.23 20.14 23.78
CA GLU A 49 19.26 21.39 23.00
C GLU A 49 20.21 21.37 21.79
N GLN A 50 21.38 20.74 21.98
CA GLN A 50 22.46 20.61 20.99
C GLN A 50 22.19 19.57 19.89
N GLN A 51 21.20 18.70 20.08
CA GLN A 51 20.84 17.64 19.15
C GLN A 51 19.86 18.11 18.08
N ILE A 52 19.42 19.37 18.12
CA ILE A 52 18.59 19.96 17.08
C ILE A 52 18.99 21.40 16.80
N PHE A 53 19.31 21.69 15.55
CA PHE A 53 19.79 23.01 15.16
C PHE A 53 19.29 23.40 13.77
N PHE A 54 19.01 24.69 13.62
CA PHE A 54 18.55 25.26 12.36
C PHE A 54 19.73 25.81 11.56
N LYS A 55 19.75 25.54 10.25
CA LYS A 55 20.73 26.08 9.32
C LYS A 55 20.04 26.63 8.08
N LYS A 56 20.19 27.94 7.86
CA LYS A 56 19.79 28.58 6.61
C LYS A 56 20.70 28.16 5.46
N LYS A 57 20.15 27.99 4.26
CA LYS A 57 20.89 27.62 3.03
C LYS A 57 21.88 26.48 3.27
N ALA A 58 21.37 25.32 3.68
CA ALA A 58 22.14 24.11 3.88
C ALA A 58 22.58 23.47 2.54
N ILE A 59 22.95 22.18 2.55
CA ILE A 59 23.18 21.40 1.32
C ILE A 59 21.92 21.55 0.48
N ASP A 60 22.04 21.94 -0.80
CA ASP A 60 20.98 22.26 -1.77
C ASP A 60 20.34 23.68 -1.72
N ASN A 61 20.88 24.60 -0.90
CA ASN A 61 20.39 25.99 -0.78
C ASN A 61 18.99 26.13 -0.14
N LYS A 62 18.47 25.08 0.51
CA LYS A 62 17.25 25.12 1.33
C LYS A 62 17.54 25.36 2.81
N ASP A 63 16.55 25.89 3.52
CA ASP A 63 16.62 26.11 4.97
C ASP A 63 16.22 24.81 5.69
N ARG A 64 17.14 24.25 6.49
CA ARG A 64 16.95 22.94 7.14
C ARG A 64 17.02 23.00 8.66
N LEU A 65 16.12 22.25 9.30
CA LEU A 65 16.21 21.90 10.71
C LEU A 65 16.85 20.52 10.81
N PHE A 66 18.07 20.48 11.33
CA PHE A 66 18.79 19.23 11.53
C PHE A 66 18.45 18.65 12.89
N VAL A 67 17.96 17.42 12.91
CA VAL A 67 17.73 16.62 14.10
C VAL A 67 18.78 15.53 14.11
N GLU A 68 19.59 15.46 15.16
CA GLU A 68 20.46 14.33 15.42
C GLU A 68 19.56 13.12 15.63
N ALA A 69 19.52 12.31 14.58
CA ALA A 69 18.62 11.19 14.46
C ALA A 69 19.18 10.12 15.41
N PHE A 70 20.25 9.42 15.03
CA PHE A 70 20.74 8.25 15.76
C PHE A 70 22.26 8.11 15.63
N GLU A 71 22.85 7.44 16.62
CA GLU A 71 24.23 6.98 16.57
C GLU A 71 24.22 5.50 16.17
N ASN A 72 24.84 5.18 15.04
CA ASN A 72 25.05 3.80 14.60
C ASN A 72 26.55 3.50 14.51
N SER A 73 26.92 2.29 14.10
CA SER A 73 28.32 1.88 13.94
C SER A 73 29.10 2.72 12.92
N SER A 74 28.43 3.51 12.08
CA SER A 74 29.03 4.43 11.10
C SER A 74 29.09 5.90 11.55
N GLY A 75 28.59 6.23 12.74
CA GLY A 75 28.61 7.57 13.34
C GLY A 75 27.23 8.16 13.61
N LYS A 76 27.21 9.47 13.87
CA LYS A 76 25.98 10.25 14.13
C LYS A 76 25.29 10.60 12.81
N GLN A 77 24.07 10.11 12.61
CA GLN A 77 23.21 10.50 11.49
C GLN A 77 22.38 11.73 11.84
N LEU A 78 22.32 12.69 10.91
CA LEU A 78 21.51 13.90 11.01
C LEU A 78 20.35 13.81 10.01
N CYS A 79 19.11 13.95 10.49
CA CYS A 79 17.93 14.12 9.67
C CYS A 79 17.77 15.62 9.37
N GLY A 80 17.84 16.01 8.09
CA GLY A 80 17.64 17.39 7.68
C GLY A 80 16.23 17.63 7.14
N ILE A 81 15.38 18.30 7.92
CA ILE A 81 13.97 18.58 7.57
C ILE A 81 13.90 19.90 6.79
N ASP A 82 13.19 19.92 5.67
CA ASP A 82 12.89 21.16 4.93
C ASP A 82 11.83 21.98 5.69
N VAL A 83 12.27 23.07 6.32
CA VAL A 83 11.40 23.85 7.21
C VAL A 83 10.49 24.79 6.42
N LYS A 84 10.87 25.11 5.18
CA LYS A 84 10.09 26.01 4.34
C LYS A 84 8.78 25.36 3.92
N ASP A 85 8.83 24.11 3.48
CA ASP A 85 7.64 23.34 3.09
C ASP A 85 6.67 23.16 4.28
N LEU A 86 7.19 22.93 5.49
CA LEU A 86 6.37 22.83 6.70
C LEU A 86 5.72 24.17 7.07
N TYR A 87 6.44 25.28 6.90
CA TYR A 87 5.90 26.61 7.14
C TYR A 87 4.79 26.93 6.13
N GLU A 88 4.99 26.62 4.85
CA GLU A 88 3.96 26.78 3.80
C GLU A 88 2.70 25.97 4.14
N ARG A 89 2.83 24.70 4.54
CA ARG A 89 1.70 23.89 5.04
C ARG A 89 0.99 24.52 6.24
N CYS A 90 1.73 25.13 7.17
CA CYS A 90 1.15 25.86 8.30
C CYS A 90 0.35 27.09 7.83
N MET A 91 0.89 27.83 6.85
CA MET A 91 0.23 28.99 6.25
C MET A 91 -1.02 28.62 5.46
N GLU A 92 -1.05 27.40 4.90
CA GLU A 92 -2.21 26.80 4.23
C GLU A 92 -3.27 26.25 5.20
N GLY A 93 -3.01 26.29 6.52
CA GLY A 93 -3.98 25.94 7.56
C GLY A 93 -3.71 24.63 8.29
N SER A 94 -2.58 23.96 8.05
CA SER A 94 -2.16 22.82 8.88
C SER A 94 -1.86 23.29 10.30
N SER A 95 -2.36 22.57 11.32
CA SER A 95 -2.03 22.87 12.71
C SER A 95 -0.59 22.50 13.04
N MET A 96 -0.01 23.18 14.04
CA MET A 96 1.33 22.85 14.53
C MET A 96 1.41 21.40 15.04
N GLU A 97 0.35 20.87 15.66
CA GLU A 97 0.29 19.47 16.11
C GLU A 97 0.37 18.48 14.95
N SER A 98 -0.34 18.76 13.85
CA SER A 98 -0.30 17.93 12.63
C SER A 98 1.09 17.94 11.99
N ILE A 99 1.72 19.12 11.93
CA ILE A 99 3.10 19.27 11.44
C ILE A 99 4.07 18.50 12.34
N LEU A 100 3.95 18.65 13.66
CA LEU A 100 4.81 17.96 14.63
C LEU A 100 4.71 16.44 14.47
N TYR A 101 3.48 15.92 14.41
CA TYR A 101 3.24 14.49 14.22
C TYR A 101 3.86 13.98 12.93
N SER A 102 3.66 14.68 11.81
CA SER A 102 4.24 14.35 10.50
C SER A 102 5.78 14.28 10.57
N VAL A 103 6.42 15.24 11.22
CA VAL A 103 7.88 15.28 11.35
C VAL A 103 8.39 14.16 12.26
N GLN A 104 7.72 13.90 13.37
CA GLN A 104 8.09 12.81 14.27
C GLN A 104 8.00 11.44 13.56
N GLU A 105 6.94 11.24 12.77
CA GLU A 105 6.75 10.02 12.00
C GLU A 105 7.86 9.82 10.96
N GLU A 106 8.26 10.86 10.23
CA GLU A 106 9.37 10.79 9.28
C GLU A 106 10.71 10.47 9.98
N ILE A 107 10.99 11.11 11.12
CA ILE A 107 12.18 10.82 11.92
C ILE A 107 12.14 9.37 12.43
N GLU A 108 10.98 8.87 12.87
CA GLU A 108 10.80 7.48 13.29
C GLU A 108 11.06 6.52 12.13
N LYS A 109 10.57 6.79 10.92
CA LYS A 109 10.85 5.94 9.76
C LYS A 109 12.33 5.93 9.40
N LEU A 110 13.01 7.07 9.47
CA LEU A 110 14.46 7.14 9.25
C LEU A 110 15.26 6.33 10.29
N LYS A 111 14.84 6.30 11.57
CA LYS A 111 15.41 5.37 12.58
C LYS A 111 15.42 3.95 12.08
N MET A 112 14.27 3.53 11.56
CA MET A 112 14.04 2.15 11.17
C MET A 112 14.86 1.78 9.93
N VAL A 113 15.06 2.71 8.99
CA VAL A 113 16.00 2.50 7.87
C VAL A 113 17.40 2.20 8.39
N SER A 114 17.91 3.01 9.32
CA SER A 114 19.23 2.77 9.90
C SER A 114 19.31 1.43 10.66
N MET A 115 18.19 0.94 11.21
CA MET A 115 18.12 -0.38 11.83
C MET A 115 18.14 -1.52 10.79
N LEU A 116 17.56 -1.32 9.60
CA LEU A 116 17.63 -2.28 8.48
C LEU A 116 19.05 -2.45 7.93
N GLU A 117 19.88 -1.41 8.03
CA GLU A 117 21.31 -1.49 7.69
C GLU A 117 22.15 -2.19 8.79
N GLY A 118 21.60 -2.33 9.99
CA GLY A 118 22.27 -2.88 11.17
C GLY A 118 21.78 -4.26 11.59
N LYS A 119 21.98 -4.60 12.87
CA LYS A 119 21.46 -5.86 13.45
C LYS A 119 20.03 -5.64 13.94
N MET A 120 19.07 -6.41 13.43
CA MET A 120 17.70 -6.42 13.92
C MET A 120 17.53 -7.30 15.14
N THR A 121 16.43 -7.07 15.86
CA THR A 121 15.98 -7.83 17.03
C THR A 121 14.46 -8.08 16.91
N PRO A 122 13.89 -9.00 17.70
CA PRO A 122 12.44 -9.14 17.81
C PRO A 122 11.73 -7.82 18.23
N ASP A 123 12.37 -7.00 19.07
CA ASP A 123 11.85 -5.69 19.44
C ASP A 123 11.82 -4.70 18.25
N SER A 124 12.75 -4.85 17.31
CA SER A 124 12.76 -4.06 16.08
C SER A 124 11.53 -4.37 15.22
N TYR A 125 11.11 -5.64 15.13
CA TYR A 125 9.89 -6.03 14.42
C TYR A 125 8.66 -5.31 14.97
N GLN A 126 8.50 -5.24 16.30
CA GLN A 126 7.34 -4.58 16.92
C GLN A 126 7.24 -3.09 16.56
N LYS A 127 8.37 -2.43 16.28
CA LYS A 127 8.42 -1.01 15.88
C LYS A 127 8.10 -0.81 14.40
N ILE A 128 8.59 -1.70 13.54
CA ILE A 128 8.42 -1.56 12.09
C ILE A 128 7.12 -2.15 11.57
N LYS A 129 6.50 -3.11 12.29
CA LYS A 129 5.38 -3.91 11.77
C LYS A 129 4.23 -3.05 11.23
N LYS A 130 3.96 -1.89 11.85
CA LYS A 130 2.92 -0.94 11.43
C LYS A 130 3.20 -0.24 10.09
N TYR A 131 4.44 -0.29 9.62
CA TYR A 131 4.89 0.29 8.35
C TYR A 131 5.12 -0.76 7.26
N LEU A 132 4.95 -2.05 7.58
CA LEU A 132 5.09 -3.12 6.62
C LEU A 132 3.86 -3.20 5.72
N PHE A 133 4.07 -3.32 4.42
CA PHE A 133 3.03 -3.47 3.41
C PHE A 133 3.53 -4.37 2.26
N VAL A 134 2.63 -4.77 1.38
CA VAL A 134 2.91 -5.74 0.32
C VAL A 134 2.71 -5.12 -1.06
N LYS A 135 3.60 -5.44 -2.00
CA LYS A 135 3.47 -5.11 -3.42
C LYS A 135 3.37 -6.38 -4.27
N PRO A 136 2.46 -6.44 -5.25
CA PRO A 136 2.42 -7.52 -6.22
C PRO A 136 3.40 -7.19 -7.35
N LEU A 137 4.33 -8.09 -7.64
CA LEU A 137 5.33 -7.94 -8.68
C LEU A 137 5.33 -9.15 -9.60
N ASN A 138 5.59 -8.95 -10.89
CA ASN A 138 5.81 -10.05 -11.80
C ASN A 138 7.12 -10.76 -11.44
N LYS A 139 7.04 -12.07 -11.17
CA LYS A 139 8.17 -12.86 -10.67
C LYS A 139 9.31 -12.97 -11.69
N LYS A 140 8.99 -13.06 -12.98
CA LYS A 140 9.99 -13.21 -14.05
C LYS A 140 10.73 -11.89 -14.27
N GLU A 141 10.00 -10.79 -14.38
CA GLU A 141 10.58 -9.46 -14.59
C GLU A 141 11.46 -9.02 -13.41
N HIS A 142 11.15 -9.50 -12.20
CA HIS A 142 11.89 -9.18 -10.98
C HIS A 142 12.69 -10.35 -10.38
N SER A 143 13.06 -11.34 -11.20
CA SER A 143 13.71 -12.58 -10.72
C SER A 143 14.96 -12.37 -9.84
N LEU A 144 15.91 -11.54 -10.27
CA LEU A 144 17.12 -11.20 -9.49
C LEU A 144 16.76 -10.54 -8.16
N GLU A 145 15.71 -9.74 -8.17
CA GLU A 145 15.21 -8.98 -7.04
C GLU A 145 14.41 -9.82 -6.04
N MET A 146 13.99 -11.03 -6.42
CA MET A 146 13.23 -11.97 -5.57
C MET A 146 14.14 -12.89 -4.75
N GLU A 147 15.40 -13.07 -5.15
CA GLU A 147 16.34 -14.01 -4.49
C GLU A 147 16.54 -13.71 -3.00
N ASP A 148 16.63 -12.43 -2.65
CA ASP A 148 16.87 -11.98 -1.27
C ASP A 148 15.63 -11.37 -0.60
N ALA A 149 14.48 -11.34 -1.27
CA ALA A 149 13.27 -10.68 -0.80
C ALA A 149 12.36 -11.60 0.02
N VAL A 150 11.70 -11.06 1.04
CA VAL A 150 10.58 -11.75 1.70
C VAL A 150 9.34 -11.66 0.82
N HIS A 151 8.83 -12.80 0.37
CA HIS A 151 7.68 -12.85 -0.52
C HIS A 151 6.90 -14.17 -0.45
N GLU A 152 5.67 -14.13 -0.95
CA GLU A 152 4.82 -15.28 -1.22
C GLU A 152 4.44 -15.34 -2.70
N ASP A 153 4.57 -16.52 -3.30
CA ASP A 153 4.28 -16.72 -4.71
C ASP A 153 2.84 -17.19 -4.91
N VAL A 154 2.16 -16.59 -5.89
CA VAL A 154 0.89 -17.04 -6.42
C VAL A 154 1.01 -17.05 -7.94
N GLY A 155 1.27 -18.22 -8.52
CA GLY A 155 1.51 -18.34 -9.95
C GLY A 155 2.79 -17.63 -10.41
N ASP A 156 2.65 -16.72 -11.36
CA ASP A 156 3.73 -15.84 -11.86
C ASP A 156 3.82 -14.49 -11.12
N ILE A 157 2.99 -14.28 -10.10
CA ILE A 157 3.00 -13.10 -9.23
C ILE A 157 3.72 -13.43 -7.92
N ALA A 158 4.61 -12.53 -7.49
CA ALA A 158 5.19 -12.51 -6.17
C ALA A 158 4.57 -11.36 -5.35
N CYS A 159 3.97 -11.68 -4.21
CA CYS A 159 3.56 -10.72 -3.19
C CYS A 159 4.75 -10.44 -2.27
N VAL A 160 5.37 -9.28 -2.43
CA VAL A 160 6.67 -8.94 -1.83
C VAL A 160 6.52 -7.94 -0.68
N LEU A 161 7.26 -8.16 0.39
CA LEU A 161 7.22 -7.35 1.60
C LEU A 161 8.10 -6.10 1.49
N TYR A 162 7.51 -4.95 1.81
CA TYR A 162 8.16 -3.65 1.84
C TYR A 162 7.89 -2.94 3.17
N MET A 163 8.77 -2.02 3.53
CA MET A 163 8.54 -1.02 4.57
C MET A 163 8.32 0.33 3.93
N MET A 164 7.26 1.01 4.37
CA MET A 164 6.94 2.36 3.93
C MET A 164 7.80 3.42 4.63
N LEU A 165 8.41 4.31 3.83
CA LEU A 165 9.11 5.50 4.28
C LEU A 165 8.26 6.76 4.16
N SER A 166 7.49 6.89 3.10
CA SER A 166 6.56 7.99 2.91
C SER A 166 5.46 7.61 1.92
N ASN A 167 4.33 8.31 2.02
CA ASN A 167 3.24 8.22 1.08
C ASN A 167 2.78 9.65 0.77
N THR A 168 3.19 10.17 -0.38
CA THR A 168 2.88 11.54 -0.79
C THR A 168 2.07 11.49 -2.08
N ASN A 169 0.87 12.07 -2.07
CA ASN A 169 -0.04 12.12 -3.23
C ASN A 169 -0.40 10.74 -3.82
N GLY A 170 -0.36 9.68 -3.00
CA GLY A 170 -0.65 8.29 -3.39
C GLY A 170 0.54 7.55 -4.02
N TYR A 171 1.74 8.14 -3.97
CA TYR A 171 3.00 7.51 -4.37
C TYR A 171 3.78 7.07 -3.14
N PHE A 172 4.29 5.84 -3.21
CA PHE A 172 5.01 5.22 -2.10
C PHE A 172 6.52 5.39 -2.26
N THR A 173 7.19 5.86 -1.20
CA THR A 173 8.63 5.65 -1.04
C THR A 173 8.81 4.53 -0.03
N ASP A 174 9.60 3.52 -0.37
CA ASP A 174 9.69 2.30 0.39
C ASP A 174 11.04 1.60 0.25
N ILE A 175 11.29 0.68 1.18
CA ILE A 175 12.45 -0.20 1.18
C ILE A 175 11.98 -1.63 1.21
N LYS A 176 12.56 -2.45 0.33
CA LYS A 176 12.31 -3.89 0.28
C LYS A 176 12.86 -4.58 1.53
N ILE A 177 12.07 -5.47 2.12
CA ILE A 177 12.52 -6.29 3.24
C ILE A 177 13.20 -7.55 2.71
N LYS A 178 14.44 -7.78 3.16
CA LYS A 178 15.23 -8.95 2.80
C LYS A 178 14.98 -10.13 3.74
N ASN A 179 15.19 -11.35 3.25
CA ASN A 179 15.07 -12.60 4.02
C ASN A 179 15.95 -12.59 5.28
N GLN A 180 17.14 -12.00 5.19
CA GLN A 180 18.03 -11.81 6.34
C GLN A 180 17.38 -11.00 7.48
N HIS A 181 16.51 -10.02 7.17
CA HIS A 181 15.81 -9.25 8.21
C HIS A 181 14.76 -10.11 8.91
N LEU A 182 14.03 -10.94 8.16
CA LEU A 182 13.00 -11.85 8.69
C LEU A 182 13.60 -12.89 9.64
N GLU A 183 14.75 -13.47 9.29
CA GLU A 183 15.46 -14.44 10.14
C GLU A 183 15.79 -13.89 11.54
N GLN A 184 16.00 -12.58 11.65
CA GLN A 184 16.35 -11.89 12.90
C GLN A 184 15.12 -11.51 13.75
N TRP A 185 13.91 -11.55 13.19
CA TRP A 185 12.68 -11.19 13.90
C TRP A 185 12.09 -12.33 14.72
N GLU A 186 12.59 -13.56 14.55
CA GLU A 186 12.02 -14.78 15.17
C GLU A 186 10.53 -14.98 14.87
N MET A 187 10.09 -14.48 13.71
CA MET A 187 8.72 -14.58 13.20
C MET A 187 8.67 -15.52 11.99
N THR A 188 7.51 -16.14 11.76
CA THR A 188 7.29 -16.88 10.51
C THR A 188 6.99 -15.91 9.37
N LYS A 189 7.33 -16.31 8.15
CA LYS A 189 7.04 -15.51 6.95
C LYS A 189 5.56 -15.22 6.83
N GLU A 190 4.74 -16.24 7.04
CA GLU A 190 3.28 -16.20 6.90
C GLU A 190 2.66 -15.18 7.87
N ALA A 191 3.12 -15.16 9.12
CA ALA A 191 2.62 -14.21 10.12
C ALA A 191 2.96 -12.75 9.77
N VAL A 192 4.17 -12.52 9.24
CA VAL A 192 4.61 -11.19 8.80
C VAL A 192 3.84 -10.74 7.56
N MET A 193 3.64 -11.64 6.59
CA MET A 193 2.90 -11.36 5.36
C MET A 193 1.42 -11.08 5.64
N GLU A 194 0.79 -11.84 6.54
CA GLU A 194 -0.60 -11.61 6.96
C GLU A 194 -0.77 -10.22 7.60
N GLU A 195 0.12 -9.84 8.52
CA GLU A 195 0.10 -8.52 9.16
C GLU A 195 0.34 -7.40 8.13
N ALA A 196 1.30 -7.59 7.22
CA ALA A 196 1.59 -6.62 6.17
C ALA A 196 0.41 -6.45 5.20
N LEU A 197 -0.30 -7.53 4.84
CA LEU A 197 -1.51 -7.44 4.01
C LEU A 197 -2.64 -6.70 4.71
N LYS A 198 -2.82 -6.89 6.03
CA LYS A 198 -3.78 -6.11 6.82
C LYS A 198 -3.46 -4.62 6.79
N ASN A 199 -2.19 -4.25 6.99
CA ASN A 199 -1.76 -2.85 6.89
C ASN A 199 -1.97 -2.30 5.48
N THR A 200 -1.62 -3.09 4.45
CA THR A 200 -1.80 -2.69 3.05
C THR A 200 -3.28 -2.40 2.75
N CYS A 201 -4.19 -3.27 3.21
CA CYS A 201 -5.63 -3.09 3.07
C CYS A 201 -6.16 -1.86 3.84
N GLN A 202 -5.67 -1.59 5.05
CA GLN A 202 -6.08 -0.40 5.82
C GLN A 202 -5.62 0.90 5.13
N MET A 203 -4.41 0.89 4.58
CA MET A 203 -3.80 2.03 3.93
C MET A 203 -4.36 2.29 2.53
N ALA A 204 -4.59 1.23 1.77
CA ALA A 204 -5.13 1.26 0.41
C ALA A 204 -6.35 0.35 0.32
N PRO A 205 -7.51 0.75 0.89
CA PRO A 205 -8.73 -0.06 0.86
C PRO A 205 -9.16 -0.45 -0.55
N PRO A 206 -9.77 -1.65 -0.71
CA PRO A 206 -10.18 -2.14 -2.01
C PRO A 206 -11.37 -1.33 -2.55
N LEU A 207 -11.33 -1.03 -3.85
CA LEU A 207 -12.39 -0.37 -4.60
C LEU A 207 -12.86 -1.25 -5.76
N ILE A 208 -14.15 -1.23 -6.03
CA ILE A 208 -14.77 -1.94 -7.14
C ILE A 208 -15.38 -0.94 -8.12
N CYS A 209 -15.22 -1.20 -9.42
CA CYS A 209 -15.91 -0.49 -10.49
C CYS A 209 -16.83 -1.46 -11.23
N THR A 210 -18.13 -1.16 -11.20
CA THR A 210 -19.19 -1.90 -11.89
C THR A 210 -19.41 -1.35 -13.30
N ASN A 211 -19.99 -2.17 -14.17
CA ASN A 211 -20.20 -1.82 -15.57
C ASN A 211 -21.35 -0.82 -15.76
N ASP A 212 -22.36 -0.86 -14.90
CA ASP A 212 -23.55 -0.03 -15.04
C ASP A 212 -23.26 1.45 -14.74
N GLU A 213 -22.31 1.72 -13.86
CA GLU A 213 -21.97 3.09 -13.46
C GLU A 213 -20.69 3.61 -14.12
N ASN A 214 -19.82 2.71 -14.61
CA ASN A 214 -18.45 3.03 -15.04
C ASN A 214 -17.73 3.98 -14.07
N LYS A 215 -18.06 3.86 -12.79
CA LYS A 215 -17.55 4.66 -11.68
C LYS A 215 -17.03 3.72 -10.62
N TRP A 216 -15.97 4.15 -9.95
CA TRP A 216 -15.47 3.48 -8.76
C TRP A 216 -16.49 3.71 -7.63
N GLY A 217 -17.10 2.63 -7.17
CA GLY A 217 -18.11 2.64 -6.11
C GLY A 217 -17.50 2.83 -4.71
N GLY A 218 -18.38 2.92 -3.71
CA GLY A 218 -18.00 2.95 -2.29
C GLY A 218 -17.55 1.57 -1.76
N SER A 219 -17.35 1.48 -0.44
CA SER A 219 -16.94 0.25 0.25
C SER A 219 -17.91 -0.92 -0.03
N PHE A 220 -17.44 -1.96 -0.75
CA PHE A 220 -18.22 -3.19 -1.01
C PHE A 220 -17.97 -4.29 0.04
N MET A 221 -16.98 -4.06 0.92
CA MET A 221 -16.59 -4.98 1.99
C MET A 221 -17.55 -4.92 3.19
N GLU A 222 -18.36 -3.88 3.31
CA GLU A 222 -19.40 -3.78 4.35
C GLU A 222 -20.58 -4.69 4.04
N ASN A 223 -21.19 -5.26 5.08
CA ASN A 223 -22.37 -6.14 5.00
C ASN A 223 -23.69 -5.40 4.61
N GLY A 224 -23.56 -4.24 3.97
CA GLY A 224 -24.68 -3.46 3.44
C GLY A 224 -25.30 -4.07 2.17
N ALA A 225 -26.30 -3.37 1.63
CA ALA A 225 -27.04 -3.74 0.42
C ALA A 225 -26.23 -3.48 -0.88
N PHE A 226 -24.99 -3.96 -0.94
CA PHE A 226 -24.21 -3.95 -2.17
C PHE A 226 -24.62 -5.13 -3.04
N CYS A 227 -25.06 -4.87 -4.27
CA CYS A 227 -25.52 -5.89 -5.22
C CYS A 227 -24.85 -5.66 -6.57
N LEU A 228 -24.39 -6.75 -7.19
CA LEU A 228 -23.90 -6.74 -8.57
C LEU A 228 -25.05 -6.97 -9.54
N SER A 229 -25.05 -6.24 -10.65
CA SER A 229 -26.05 -6.43 -11.70
C SER A 229 -25.78 -7.71 -12.51
N LYS A 230 -26.71 -8.06 -13.41
CA LYS A 230 -26.47 -9.18 -14.33
C LYS A 230 -25.30 -8.86 -15.27
N SER A 231 -25.16 -7.60 -15.68
CA SER A 231 -24.07 -7.16 -16.55
C SER A 231 -22.72 -7.35 -15.87
N ASP A 232 -22.60 -6.92 -14.60
CA ASP A 232 -21.41 -7.11 -13.77
C ASP A 232 -20.97 -8.58 -13.68
N LYS A 233 -21.93 -9.50 -13.54
CA LYS A 233 -21.63 -10.93 -13.44
C LYS A 233 -21.17 -11.54 -14.75
N VAL A 234 -21.67 -11.07 -15.89
CA VAL A 234 -21.33 -11.60 -17.21
C VAL A 234 -20.02 -11.00 -17.72
N MET A 235 -19.88 -9.67 -17.67
CA MET A 235 -18.74 -8.94 -18.23
C MET A 235 -17.57 -8.78 -17.25
N GLY A 236 -17.77 -9.17 -15.98
CA GLY A 236 -16.79 -8.97 -14.92
C GLY A 236 -16.83 -7.56 -14.32
N VAL A 237 -16.13 -7.39 -13.21
CA VAL A 237 -16.01 -6.11 -12.49
C VAL A 237 -14.54 -5.80 -12.28
N ARG A 238 -14.17 -4.52 -12.30
CA ARG A 238 -12.79 -4.11 -12.02
C ARG A 238 -12.57 -3.92 -10.53
N LEU A 239 -11.43 -4.38 -10.05
CA LEU A 239 -10.97 -4.30 -8.68
C LEU A 239 -9.64 -3.55 -8.65
N SER A 240 -9.53 -2.59 -7.74
CA SER A 240 -8.32 -1.81 -7.50
C SER A 240 -8.31 -1.34 -6.04
N THR A 241 -7.53 -0.31 -5.74
CA THR A 241 -7.53 0.38 -4.45
C THR A 241 -7.81 1.86 -4.65
N ASN A 242 -7.98 2.61 -3.56
CA ASN A 242 -8.07 4.06 -3.62
C ASN A 242 -6.71 4.77 -3.84
N THR A 243 -5.63 4.03 -4.06
CA THR A 243 -4.29 4.57 -4.35
C THR A 243 -3.97 4.49 -5.84
N LYS A 244 -2.96 5.26 -6.28
CA LYS A 244 -2.59 5.35 -7.71
C LYS A 244 -1.72 4.18 -8.18
N GLU A 245 -1.06 3.51 -7.26
CA GLU A 245 -0.10 2.45 -7.56
C GLU A 245 -0.45 1.13 -6.85
N TYR A 246 -0.10 0.02 -7.49
CA TYR A 246 -0.18 -1.35 -6.99
C TYR A 246 -1.60 -1.82 -6.61
N GLY A 247 -2.66 -1.20 -7.13
CA GLY A 247 -4.04 -1.52 -6.75
C GLY A 247 -4.49 -2.96 -7.02
N ALA A 248 -3.82 -3.71 -7.89
CA ALA A 248 -4.08 -5.14 -8.08
C ALA A 248 -3.82 -5.98 -6.82
N ILE A 249 -3.06 -5.46 -5.85
CA ILE A 249 -2.81 -6.10 -4.56
C ILE A 249 -4.09 -6.42 -3.80
N SER A 250 -5.16 -5.66 -4.07
CA SER A 250 -6.47 -5.83 -3.45
C SER A 250 -7.07 -7.22 -3.64
N VAL A 251 -6.70 -7.95 -4.71
CA VAL A 251 -7.07 -9.36 -4.92
C VAL A 251 -6.60 -10.25 -3.77
N PHE A 252 -5.44 -9.95 -3.19
CA PHE A 252 -4.80 -10.76 -2.15
C PHE A 252 -5.18 -10.32 -0.74
N TYR A 253 -6.04 -9.31 -0.58
CA TYR A 253 -6.47 -8.87 0.74
C TYR A 253 -7.38 -9.91 1.42
N PRO A 254 -7.24 -10.09 2.75
CA PRO A 254 -8.09 -10.99 3.51
C PRO A 254 -9.58 -10.73 3.28
N GLY A 255 -10.30 -11.77 2.83
CA GLY A 255 -11.75 -11.74 2.64
C GLY A 255 -12.25 -11.06 1.36
N VAL A 256 -11.41 -10.42 0.54
CA VAL A 256 -11.88 -9.72 -0.68
C VAL A 256 -12.44 -10.69 -1.71
N LEU A 257 -11.71 -11.76 -2.05
CA LEU A 257 -12.20 -12.77 -3.00
C LEU A 257 -13.42 -13.53 -2.47
N GLN A 258 -13.46 -13.83 -1.17
CA GLN A 258 -14.64 -14.41 -0.53
C GLN A 258 -15.86 -13.52 -0.71
N ARG A 259 -15.72 -12.21 -0.45
CA ARG A 259 -16.80 -11.23 -0.61
C ARG A 259 -17.27 -11.14 -2.06
N LEU A 260 -16.34 -11.03 -3.01
CA LEU A 260 -16.67 -10.98 -4.44
C LEU A 260 -17.37 -12.25 -4.91
N ALA A 261 -16.90 -13.42 -4.47
CA ALA A 261 -17.50 -14.70 -4.81
C ALA A 261 -18.91 -14.87 -4.23
N GLN A 262 -19.19 -14.31 -3.04
CA GLN A 262 -20.54 -14.21 -2.48
C GLN A 262 -21.43 -13.29 -3.33
N LEU A 263 -20.95 -12.10 -3.70
CA LEU A 263 -21.70 -11.14 -4.51
C LEU A 263 -22.01 -11.68 -5.92
N MET A 264 -21.07 -12.39 -6.53
CA MET A 264 -21.27 -13.06 -7.82
C MET A 264 -22.14 -14.31 -7.68
N GLY A 265 -22.05 -15.01 -6.55
CA GLY A 265 -22.70 -16.31 -6.35
C GLY A 265 -21.96 -17.45 -7.06
N SER A 266 -20.67 -17.26 -7.37
CA SER A 266 -19.85 -18.15 -8.19
C SER A 266 -18.42 -18.22 -7.67
N ASP A 267 -17.70 -19.27 -8.08
CA ASP A 267 -16.23 -19.22 -8.12
C ASP A 267 -15.80 -18.16 -9.13
N LEU A 268 -14.54 -17.73 -9.08
CA LEU A 268 -14.09 -16.56 -9.83
C LEU A 268 -12.99 -16.89 -10.82
N TYR A 269 -13.03 -16.27 -12.00
CA TYR A 269 -11.84 -16.06 -12.81
C TYR A 269 -11.27 -14.67 -12.53
N ILE A 270 -9.95 -14.56 -12.49
CA ILE A 270 -9.25 -13.33 -12.13
C ILE A 270 -8.21 -13.05 -13.20
N LEU A 271 -8.33 -11.88 -13.83
CA LEU A 271 -7.39 -11.37 -14.81
C LEU A 271 -6.69 -10.14 -14.22
N PHE A 272 -5.37 -10.18 -14.09
CA PHE A 272 -4.60 -9.02 -13.65
C PHE A 272 -4.32 -8.11 -14.85
N THR A 273 -5.20 -7.13 -15.09
CA THR A 273 -5.13 -6.25 -16.26
C THR A 273 -3.94 -5.29 -16.21
N SER A 274 -3.43 -4.98 -15.02
CA SER A 274 -2.16 -4.26 -14.81
C SER A 274 -1.65 -4.47 -13.38
N GLY A 275 -0.52 -3.83 -13.02
CA GLY A 275 -0.12 -3.70 -11.61
C GLY A 275 -1.12 -2.93 -10.75
N ASN A 276 -2.00 -2.12 -11.35
CA ASN A 276 -2.91 -1.23 -10.63
C ASN A 276 -4.34 -1.73 -10.54
N GLU A 277 -4.74 -2.70 -11.36
CA GLU A 277 -6.12 -3.18 -11.41
C GLU A 277 -6.20 -4.63 -11.87
N SER A 278 -7.34 -5.24 -11.58
CA SER A 278 -7.67 -6.59 -12.00
C SER A 278 -9.14 -6.66 -12.37
N THR A 279 -9.50 -7.49 -13.34
CA THR A 279 -10.88 -7.80 -13.66
C THR A 279 -11.26 -9.15 -13.07
N ILE A 280 -12.41 -9.18 -12.40
CA ILE A 280 -12.94 -10.34 -11.69
C ILE A 280 -14.20 -10.79 -12.43
N TYR A 281 -14.26 -12.05 -12.82
CA TYR A 281 -15.37 -12.62 -13.58
C TYR A 281 -16.03 -13.76 -12.82
N SER A 282 -17.32 -13.96 -13.08
CA SER A 282 -18.06 -15.10 -12.55
C SER A 282 -17.75 -16.35 -13.37
N ALA A 283 -17.22 -17.40 -12.74
CA ALA A 283 -16.97 -18.67 -13.43
C ALA A 283 -18.25 -19.35 -13.97
N ASN A 284 -19.43 -19.00 -13.44
CA ASN A 284 -20.71 -19.55 -13.87
C ASN A 284 -21.39 -18.76 -15.00
N GLU A 285 -21.13 -17.46 -15.11
CA GLU A 285 -21.89 -16.55 -15.99
C GLU A 285 -21.03 -15.98 -17.13
N SER A 286 -19.73 -15.80 -16.89
CA SER A 286 -18.80 -15.27 -17.89
C SER A 286 -18.30 -16.36 -18.83
N ASN A 287 -18.04 -15.99 -20.09
CA ASN A 287 -17.49 -16.89 -21.09
C ASN A 287 -15.96 -16.98 -20.96
N LEU A 288 -15.46 -18.17 -20.67
CA LEU A 288 -14.03 -18.42 -20.50
C LEU A 288 -13.21 -18.12 -21.76
N GLU A 289 -13.72 -18.41 -22.96
CA GLU A 289 -12.96 -18.19 -24.20
C GLU A 289 -12.82 -16.69 -24.52
N ASP A 290 -13.82 -15.89 -24.15
CA ASP A 290 -13.75 -14.43 -24.27
C ASP A 290 -12.70 -13.87 -23.30
N ILE A 291 -12.67 -14.34 -22.05
CA ILE A 291 -11.64 -13.94 -21.05
C ILE A 291 -10.23 -14.35 -21.50
N LYS A 292 -10.06 -15.57 -22.03
CA LYS A 292 -8.78 -16.02 -22.58
C LYS A 292 -8.34 -15.15 -23.77
N THR A 293 -9.29 -14.72 -24.60
CA THR A 293 -9.00 -13.82 -25.72
C THR A 293 -8.54 -12.46 -25.21
N GLU A 294 -9.23 -11.88 -24.22
CA GLU A 294 -8.86 -10.62 -23.56
C GLU A 294 -7.44 -10.69 -22.94
N LEU A 295 -7.12 -11.78 -22.23
CA LEU A 295 -5.78 -12.02 -21.70
C LEU A 295 -4.72 -12.02 -22.82
N ASN A 296 -4.96 -12.76 -23.90
CA ASN A 296 -4.02 -12.86 -25.02
C ASN A 296 -3.80 -11.50 -25.70
N GLU A 297 -4.88 -10.74 -25.93
CA GLU A 297 -4.81 -9.40 -26.52
C GLU A 297 -3.98 -8.46 -25.65
N MET A 298 -4.27 -8.39 -24.35
CA MET A 298 -3.50 -7.59 -23.39
C MET A 298 -2.01 -7.94 -23.39
N VAL A 299 -1.67 -9.23 -23.34
CA VAL A 299 -0.27 -9.70 -23.36
C VAL A 299 0.43 -9.30 -24.66
N ILE A 300 -0.24 -9.43 -25.80
CA ILE A 300 0.29 -9.03 -27.11
C ILE A 300 0.51 -7.52 -27.17
N GLU A 301 -0.46 -6.72 -26.73
CA GLU A 301 -0.37 -5.25 -26.69
C GLU A 301 0.80 -4.79 -25.83
N TYR A 302 0.93 -5.34 -24.62
CA TYR A 302 2.02 -5.05 -23.71
C TYR A 302 3.38 -5.33 -24.36
N ARG A 303 3.56 -6.54 -24.92
CA ARG A 303 4.83 -6.94 -25.57
C ARG A 303 5.16 -6.05 -26.76
N ASN A 304 4.16 -5.69 -27.57
CA ASN A 304 4.35 -4.78 -28.70
C ASN A 304 4.77 -3.38 -28.24
N ALA A 305 4.12 -2.85 -27.20
CA ALA A 305 4.45 -1.55 -26.62
C ALA A 305 5.87 -1.55 -26.02
N MET A 306 6.25 -2.63 -25.33
CA MET A 306 7.60 -2.81 -24.77
C MET A 306 8.65 -2.79 -25.89
N VAL A 307 8.48 -3.60 -26.93
CA VAL A 307 9.41 -3.64 -28.08
C VAL A 307 9.51 -2.28 -28.75
N PHE A 308 8.39 -1.57 -28.93
CA PHE A 308 8.37 -0.23 -29.50
C PHE A 308 9.15 0.78 -28.65
N LYS A 309 8.90 0.86 -27.33
CA LYS A 309 9.60 1.79 -26.43
C LYS A 309 11.09 1.48 -26.36
N CYS A 310 11.48 0.19 -26.22
CA CYS A 310 12.88 -0.22 -26.23
C CYS A 310 13.61 0.16 -27.52
N ARG A 311 13.00 -0.06 -28.70
CA ARG A 311 13.60 0.31 -29.99
C ARG A 311 13.80 1.81 -30.16
N ASN A 312 12.97 2.62 -29.51
CA ASN A 312 13.06 4.08 -29.56
C ASN A 312 13.87 4.67 -28.39
N GLY A 313 14.54 3.83 -27.58
CA GLY A 313 15.33 4.29 -26.43
C GLY A 313 14.50 4.93 -25.31
N MET A 314 13.19 4.61 -25.24
CA MET A 314 12.28 5.12 -24.22
C MET A 314 12.24 4.18 -23.01
N VAL A 315 12.07 4.75 -21.82
CA VAL A 315 11.81 3.98 -20.60
C VAL A 315 10.40 3.40 -20.68
N PHE A 316 10.27 2.10 -20.44
CA PHE A 316 8.99 1.41 -20.40
C PHE A 316 8.59 1.20 -18.93
N GLU A 317 7.64 2.01 -18.49
CA GLU A 317 7.21 2.09 -17.07
C GLU A 317 6.00 1.22 -16.74
N GLU A 318 5.19 0.88 -17.75
CA GLU A 318 4.06 -0.04 -17.59
C GLU A 318 4.62 -1.44 -17.34
N LYS A 319 4.08 -2.12 -16.33
CA LYS A 319 4.47 -3.49 -16.00
C LYS A 319 3.25 -4.37 -16.02
N LEU A 320 3.27 -5.37 -16.89
CA LEU A 320 2.28 -6.43 -16.89
C LEU A 320 2.51 -7.24 -15.62
N LEU A 321 1.49 -7.33 -14.78
CA LEU A 321 1.62 -8.04 -13.51
C LEU A 321 1.68 -9.55 -13.73
N SER A 322 0.87 -10.09 -14.65
CA SER A 322 0.78 -11.52 -14.93
C SER A 322 0.42 -11.79 -16.40
N GLU A 323 0.94 -12.89 -16.94
CA GLU A 323 0.54 -13.47 -18.23
C GLU A 323 -0.45 -14.65 -18.08
N GLU A 324 -0.81 -15.01 -16.85
CA GLU A 324 -1.66 -16.14 -16.52
C GLU A 324 -3.10 -15.72 -16.17
N LEU A 325 -4.05 -16.63 -16.42
CA LEU A 325 -5.41 -16.56 -15.89
C LEU A 325 -5.45 -17.21 -14.52
N TYR A 326 -6.10 -16.58 -13.54
CA TYR A 326 -6.25 -17.13 -12.19
C TYR A 326 -7.69 -17.60 -11.94
N TYR A 327 -7.82 -18.53 -11.00
CA TYR A 327 -9.08 -19.06 -10.53
C TYR A 327 -9.12 -19.08 -9.01
N TYR A 328 -10.25 -18.64 -8.44
CA TYR A 328 -10.52 -18.71 -7.01
C TYR A 328 -11.67 -19.68 -6.74
N SER A 329 -11.39 -20.69 -5.91
CA SER A 329 -12.36 -21.69 -5.45
C SER A 329 -13.00 -21.24 -4.14
N ARG A 330 -14.33 -21.13 -4.10
CA ARG A 330 -15.05 -20.83 -2.85
C ARG A 330 -14.97 -21.94 -1.81
N ILE A 331 -14.85 -23.19 -2.27
CA ILE A 331 -14.83 -24.36 -1.39
C ILE A 331 -13.47 -24.46 -0.68
N GLU A 332 -12.39 -24.22 -1.43
CA GLU A 332 -11.02 -24.31 -0.91
C GLU A 332 -10.55 -22.99 -0.30
N ASP A 333 -11.28 -21.89 -0.52
CA ASP A 333 -10.90 -20.53 -0.13
C ASP A 333 -9.48 -20.18 -0.61
N LYS A 334 -9.21 -20.51 -1.88
CA LYS A 334 -7.87 -20.46 -2.44
C LYS A 334 -7.86 -19.96 -3.87
N ILE A 335 -6.90 -19.09 -4.16
CA ILE A 335 -6.53 -18.65 -5.50
C ILE A 335 -5.39 -19.53 -6.05
N SER A 336 -5.48 -19.88 -7.33
CA SER A 336 -4.43 -20.60 -8.06
C SER A 336 -4.42 -20.19 -9.53
N VAL A 337 -3.34 -20.48 -10.24
CA VAL A 337 -3.33 -20.39 -11.70
C VAL A 337 -4.41 -21.33 -12.26
N TYR A 338 -5.19 -20.84 -13.21
CA TYR A 338 -6.22 -21.62 -13.87
C TYR A 338 -5.56 -22.68 -14.74
N MET A 339 -5.79 -23.94 -14.39
CA MET A 339 -5.36 -25.09 -15.18
C MET A 339 -6.59 -25.68 -15.87
N GLU A 340 -6.58 -25.71 -17.20
CA GLU A 340 -7.64 -26.35 -17.96
C GLU A 340 -7.70 -27.83 -17.58
N LYS A 341 -8.86 -28.29 -17.11
CA LYS A 341 -9.05 -29.69 -16.72
C LYS A 341 -8.92 -30.55 -17.97
N VAL A 342 -7.77 -31.20 -18.14
CA VAL A 342 -7.57 -32.21 -19.18
C VAL A 342 -8.58 -33.32 -18.93
N LYS A 343 -9.57 -33.47 -19.85
CA LYS A 343 -10.49 -34.61 -19.83
C LYS A 343 -9.69 -35.87 -20.16
N VAL A 344 -9.29 -36.62 -19.13
CA VAL A 344 -8.76 -37.96 -19.30
C VAL A 344 -9.94 -38.91 -19.52
N ASN A 345 -10.11 -39.36 -20.76
CA ASN A 345 -11.10 -40.39 -21.07
C ASN A 345 -10.54 -41.75 -20.67
N PHE A 346 -11.15 -42.38 -19.66
CA PHE A 346 -10.84 -43.76 -19.30
C PHE A 346 -11.65 -44.71 -20.17
N THR A 347 -10.99 -45.50 -21.02
CA THR A 347 -11.62 -46.60 -21.75
C THR A 347 -11.34 -47.89 -21.00
N THR A 348 -12.40 -48.56 -20.52
CA THR A 348 -12.28 -49.88 -19.89
C THR A 348 -12.30 -50.95 -20.98
N VAL A 349 -11.24 -51.75 -21.10
CA VAL A 349 -11.18 -52.90 -22.02
C VAL A 349 -11.38 -54.18 -21.21
N ASN A 350 -12.47 -54.89 -21.45
CA ASN A 350 -12.67 -56.23 -20.89
C ASN A 350 -11.86 -57.23 -21.73
N LEU A 351 -10.77 -57.74 -21.15
CA LEU A 351 -10.06 -58.89 -21.70
C LEU A 351 -10.95 -60.12 -21.47
N LYS A 352 -11.49 -60.69 -22.54
CA LYS A 352 -12.05 -62.06 -22.48
C LYS A 352 -10.87 -63.00 -22.32
N GLU A 353 -10.84 -63.74 -21.20
CA GLU A 353 -9.95 -64.88 -21.05
C GLU A 353 -10.24 -65.87 -22.19
N VAL A 354 -9.20 -66.15 -22.98
CA VAL A 354 -9.22 -67.22 -23.96
C VAL A 354 -8.98 -68.51 -23.17
N HIS A 355 -10.03 -69.30 -22.99
CA HIS A 355 -9.94 -70.65 -22.42
C HIS A 355 -9.25 -71.63 -23.37
#